data_AF-A0A2N5C498-F1
#
_entry.id   AF-A0A2N5C498-F1
#
_cell.length_a   1.000
_cell.length_b   1.000
_cell.length_c   1.000
_cell.angle_alpha   90.00
_cell.angle_beta   90.00
_cell.angle_gamma   90.00
#
_symmetry.space_group_name_H-M   'P 1'
#
loop_
_entity.id
_entity.type
_entity.pdbx_description
1 polymer ?
#
loop_
_entity_poly.entity_id
_entity_poly.type
_entity_poly.pdbx_seq_one_letter_code
_entity_poly.pdbx_strand_id
1 'polypeptide(L)'
;MSVTAASPTATLAADEIVVETSLGGLRYCLSNFSRTINLATTGVGGMDVGSAPVSGYVALYAIYNPSNGAMGLLAVNATGAVAPNIYAGANMPVGYTASALVSAWQTNGSGQFVAGLQIDRRIGVADNSVLTTSSTVATPQALSIASAVPPNAKFCSGTLVCNNTVPSLSGTMSLSVYDSDANTGGQSIVGAAVGLRVPFSRVAINTPQTIRWSSANNSGSPTFIIVISSYEI
;
A
#
# COMPACT_ATOMS: atom_id res chain seq x y z
N MET A 1 -10.83 7.98 -2.80
CA MET A 1 -11.06 7.26 -4.08
C MET A 1 -11.62 5.87 -3.76
N SER A 2 -12.67 5.42 -4.45
CA SER A 2 -13.27 4.10 -4.24
C SER A 2 -13.32 3.32 -5.55
N VAL A 3 -12.91 2.05 -5.52
CA VAL A 3 -12.98 1.11 -6.63
C VAL A 3 -13.72 -0.13 -6.11
N THR A 4 -14.98 -0.33 -6.51
CA THR A 4 -15.84 -1.39 -5.95
C THR A 4 -15.61 -2.76 -6.60
N ALA A 5 -15.09 -2.77 -7.82
CA ALA A 5 -14.69 -3.96 -8.57
C ALA A 5 -13.52 -3.58 -9.49
N ALA A 6 -12.78 -4.57 -9.98
CA ALA A 6 -11.64 -4.33 -10.86
C ALA A 6 -12.06 -3.46 -12.07
N SER A 7 -11.39 -2.33 -12.27
CA SER A 7 -11.78 -1.33 -13.26
C SER A 7 -10.56 -0.60 -13.84
N PRO A 8 -10.52 -0.31 -15.15
CA PRO A 8 -9.49 0.57 -15.71
C PRO A 8 -9.69 2.02 -15.30
N THR A 9 -10.87 2.38 -14.79
CA THR A 9 -11.23 3.75 -14.41
C THR A 9 -11.47 3.90 -12.92
N ALA A 10 -11.12 5.06 -12.38
CA ALA A 10 -11.46 5.47 -11.02
C ALA A 10 -11.53 6.99 -10.91
N THR A 11 -12.22 7.48 -9.89
CA THR A 11 -12.30 8.92 -9.57
C THR A 11 -11.69 9.19 -8.21
N LEU A 12 -10.74 10.13 -8.17
CA LEU A 12 -10.21 10.68 -6.93
C LEU A 12 -10.87 12.03 -6.68
N ALA A 13 -11.47 12.16 -5.50
CA ALA A 13 -12.08 13.38 -5.02
C ALA A 13 -11.45 13.80 -3.69
N ALA A 14 -11.27 15.10 -3.51
CA ALA A 14 -10.84 15.76 -2.29
C ALA A 14 -11.33 17.21 -2.32
N ASP A 15 -11.63 17.77 -1.14
CA ASP A 15 -12.05 19.17 -1.04
C ASP A 15 -10.91 20.09 -1.46
N GLU A 16 -9.68 19.77 -1.06
CA GLU A 16 -8.46 20.48 -1.43
C GLU A 16 -7.30 19.51 -1.70
N ILE A 17 -6.47 19.86 -2.69
CA ILE A 17 -5.17 19.21 -2.92
C ILE A 17 -4.11 20.29 -3.08
N VAL A 18 -3.03 20.21 -2.32
CA VAL A 18 -1.87 21.07 -2.51
C VAL A 18 -0.91 20.41 -3.49
N VAL A 19 -0.56 21.14 -4.55
CA VAL A 19 0.45 20.73 -5.55
C VAL A 19 1.59 21.72 -5.58
N GLU A 20 2.79 21.25 -5.91
CA GLU A 20 3.99 22.09 -5.98
C GLU A 20 4.71 21.96 -7.32
N THR A 21 5.39 23.01 -7.75
CA THR A 21 6.27 22.97 -8.95
C THR A 21 7.54 22.15 -8.72
N SER A 22 8.00 22.10 -7.48
CA SER A 22 9.16 21.38 -7.00
C SER A 22 9.04 21.26 -5.48
N LEU A 23 9.78 20.34 -4.86
CA LEU A 23 9.75 20.19 -3.41
C LEU A 23 10.15 21.50 -2.72
N GLY A 24 9.22 22.07 -1.94
CA GLY A 24 9.42 23.37 -1.29
C GLY A 24 9.37 24.58 -2.24
N GLY A 25 8.90 24.38 -3.47
CA GLY A 25 8.71 25.42 -4.48
C GLY A 25 7.37 26.14 -4.36
N LEU A 26 6.90 26.70 -5.48
CA LEU A 26 5.59 27.36 -5.55
C LEU A 26 4.48 26.34 -5.32
N ARG A 27 3.55 26.70 -4.41
CA ARG A 27 2.41 25.89 -3.99
C ARG A 27 1.12 26.44 -4.58
N TYR A 28 0.26 25.53 -5.05
CA TYR A 28 -1.11 25.84 -5.45
C TYR A 28 -2.06 24.98 -4.63
N CYS A 29 -3.08 25.59 -4.02
CA CYS A 29 -4.19 24.88 -3.39
C CYS A 29 -5.31 24.71 -4.42
N LEU A 30 -5.56 23.46 -4.82
CA LEU A 30 -6.59 23.10 -5.77
C LEU A 30 -7.88 22.78 -5.01
N SER A 31 -8.91 23.61 -5.13
CA SER A 31 -10.20 23.35 -4.49
C SER A 31 -11.12 22.50 -5.36
N ASN A 32 -12.06 21.80 -4.72
CA ASN A 32 -13.07 20.95 -5.37
C ASN A 32 -12.46 19.94 -6.35
N PHE A 33 -11.36 19.29 -5.96
CA PHE A 33 -10.68 18.34 -6.82
C PHE A 33 -11.55 17.10 -7.00
N SER A 34 -11.98 16.82 -8.23
CA SER A 34 -12.68 15.58 -8.58
C SER A 34 -12.29 15.18 -9.99
N ARG A 35 -11.35 14.26 -10.11
CA ARG A 35 -10.77 13.88 -11.40
C ARG A 35 -10.81 12.39 -11.61
N THR A 36 -11.25 12.00 -12.80
CA THR A 36 -11.28 10.62 -13.26
C THR A 36 -9.95 10.30 -13.95
N ILE A 37 -9.47 9.08 -13.72
CA ILE A 37 -8.34 8.49 -14.41
C ILE A 37 -8.78 7.20 -15.11
N ASN A 38 -8.24 6.95 -16.31
CA ASN A 38 -8.44 5.76 -17.12
C ASN A 38 -7.08 5.18 -17.54
N LEU A 39 -6.72 4.04 -16.93
CA LEU A 39 -5.46 3.32 -17.16
C LEU A 39 -5.31 2.76 -18.58
N ALA A 40 -6.37 2.74 -19.39
CA ALA A 40 -6.33 2.35 -20.80
C ALA A 40 -5.91 3.49 -21.76
N THR A 41 -5.77 4.71 -21.25
CA THR A 41 -5.35 5.90 -22.03
C THR A 41 -4.01 6.44 -21.54
N THR A 42 -3.38 7.29 -22.36
CA THR A 42 -2.11 7.97 -22.02
C THR A 42 -2.32 9.49 -22.01
N GLY A 43 -1.63 10.19 -21.11
CA GLY A 43 -1.71 11.63 -20.91
C GLY A 43 -2.57 12.03 -19.71
N VAL A 44 -3.11 13.26 -19.74
CA VAL A 44 -3.96 13.78 -18.65
C VAL A 44 -5.17 12.85 -18.46
N GLY A 45 -5.38 12.39 -17.24
CA GLY A 45 -6.43 11.43 -16.90
C GLY A 45 -6.10 9.99 -17.31
N GLY A 46 -4.84 9.66 -17.59
CA GLY A 46 -4.40 8.31 -17.95
C GLY A 46 -2.99 8.00 -17.46
N MET A 47 -2.36 7.01 -18.08
CA MET A 47 -0.96 6.65 -17.88
C MET A 47 -0.03 7.75 -18.39
N ASP A 48 1.09 7.95 -17.72
CA ASP A 48 2.19 8.84 -18.12
C ASP A 48 2.75 8.42 -19.48
N VAL A 49 3.08 7.13 -19.59
CA VAL A 49 3.53 6.48 -20.81
C VAL A 49 3.05 5.04 -20.83
N GLY A 50 2.90 4.50 -22.03
CA GLY A 50 2.62 3.08 -22.23
C GLY A 50 1.33 2.59 -21.57
N SER A 51 1.27 1.29 -21.33
CA SER A 51 0.15 0.63 -20.67
C SER A 51 0.38 0.51 -19.16
N ALA A 52 -0.72 0.41 -18.41
CA ALA A 52 -0.66 0.10 -16.99
C ALA A 52 0.05 -1.22 -16.71
N PRO A 53 0.83 -1.32 -15.61
CA PRO A 53 1.52 -2.55 -15.26
C PRO A 53 0.52 -3.67 -14.97
N VAL A 54 0.85 -4.89 -15.39
CA VAL A 54 0.09 -6.09 -15.04
C VAL A 54 0.56 -6.58 -13.67
N SER A 55 -0.37 -6.79 -12.74
CA SER A 55 -0.08 -7.28 -11.38
C SER A 55 0.99 -6.45 -10.64
N GLY A 56 0.94 -5.12 -10.79
CA GLY A 56 1.94 -4.20 -10.27
C GLY A 56 1.29 -3.05 -9.51
N TYR A 57 1.90 -1.87 -9.60
CA TYR A 57 1.41 -0.67 -8.92
C TYR A 57 1.51 0.56 -9.81
N VAL A 58 0.52 1.45 -9.70
CA VAL A 58 0.54 2.79 -10.30
C VAL A 58 0.55 3.84 -9.20
N ALA A 59 1.46 4.81 -9.30
CA ALA A 59 1.42 6.04 -8.52
C ALA A 59 0.52 7.04 -9.25
N LEU A 60 -0.41 7.67 -8.55
CA LEU A 60 -1.29 8.70 -9.10
C LEU A 60 -0.83 10.07 -8.61
N TYR A 61 -0.60 10.97 -9.55
CA TYR A 61 -0.30 12.36 -9.27
C TYR A 61 -1.50 13.24 -9.62
N ALA A 62 -1.88 14.14 -8.72
CA ALA A 62 -2.63 15.32 -9.12
C ALA A 62 -1.66 16.23 -9.88
N ILE A 63 -2.09 16.74 -11.03
CA ILE A 63 -1.31 17.65 -11.87
C ILE A 63 -2.10 18.93 -12.11
N TYR A 64 -1.39 20.06 -12.18
CA TYR A 64 -1.98 21.38 -12.37
C TYR A 64 -1.25 22.19 -13.43
N ASN A 65 -2.03 22.90 -14.25
CA ASN A 65 -1.58 23.90 -15.21
C ASN A 65 -1.89 25.30 -14.67
N PRO A 66 -0.89 26.05 -14.16
CA PRO A 66 -1.10 27.39 -13.61
C PRO A 66 -1.54 28.44 -14.64
N SER A 67 -1.31 28.21 -15.94
CA SER A 67 -1.62 29.21 -16.97
C SER A 67 -3.11 29.31 -17.28
N ASN A 68 -3.88 28.23 -17.09
CA ASN A 68 -5.30 28.17 -17.41
C ASN A 68 -6.17 27.52 -16.32
N GLY A 69 -5.57 27.11 -15.20
CA GLY A 69 -6.29 26.49 -14.08
C GLY A 69 -6.67 25.01 -14.30
N ALA A 70 -6.21 24.36 -15.36
CA ALA A 70 -6.56 22.97 -15.63
C ALA A 70 -5.95 22.03 -14.58
N MET A 71 -6.78 21.09 -14.12
CA MET A 71 -6.42 20.08 -13.12
C MET A 71 -6.65 18.69 -13.70
N GLY A 72 -5.76 17.75 -13.42
CA GLY A 72 -5.89 16.38 -13.87
C GLY A 72 -5.24 15.37 -12.92
N LEU A 73 -5.31 14.10 -13.33
CA LEU A 73 -4.52 13.02 -12.74
C LEU A 73 -3.52 12.50 -13.78
N LEU A 74 -2.42 11.94 -13.32
CA LEU A 74 -1.43 11.24 -14.15
C LEU A 74 -0.96 9.98 -13.42
N ALA A 75 -1.05 8.82 -14.07
CA ALA A 75 -0.64 7.54 -13.50
C ALA A 75 0.76 7.14 -13.98
N VAL A 76 1.66 6.84 -13.05
CA VAL A 76 3.03 6.39 -13.35
C VAL A 76 3.18 4.96 -12.88
N ASN A 77 3.79 4.09 -13.69
CA ASN A 77 4.16 2.75 -13.22
C ASN A 77 5.17 2.87 -12.07
N ALA A 78 4.75 2.40 -10.89
CA ALA A 78 5.51 2.48 -9.64
C ALA A 78 5.82 1.08 -9.09
N THR A 79 5.82 0.05 -9.95
CA THR A 79 6.00 -1.35 -9.53
C THR A 79 7.41 -1.61 -8.99
N GLY A 80 8.44 -1.02 -9.60
CA GLY A 80 9.84 -1.31 -9.29
C GLY A 80 10.56 -0.26 -8.45
N ALA A 81 9.92 0.86 -8.14
CA ALA A 81 10.57 1.98 -7.45
C ALA A 81 9.57 2.83 -6.67
N VAL A 82 10.06 3.49 -5.62
CA VAL A 82 9.29 4.47 -4.86
C VAL A 82 9.02 5.68 -5.74
N ALA A 83 7.75 5.99 -5.98
CA ALA A 83 7.38 7.21 -6.68
C ALA A 83 7.62 8.44 -5.79
N PRO A 84 8.26 9.52 -6.28
CA PRO A 84 8.48 10.74 -5.50
C PRO A 84 7.18 11.48 -5.13
N ASN A 85 7.25 12.43 -4.20
CA ASN A 85 6.07 13.23 -3.81
C ASN A 85 5.66 14.24 -4.89
N ILE A 86 6.63 14.71 -5.68
CA ILE A 86 6.42 15.56 -6.87
C ILE A 86 6.80 14.71 -8.07
N TYR A 87 5.99 14.76 -9.13
CA TYR A 87 6.30 14.04 -10.36
C TYR A 87 7.67 14.48 -10.90
N ALA A 88 8.55 13.50 -11.12
CA ALA A 88 9.93 13.70 -11.58
C ALA A 88 10.18 13.12 -12.98
N GLY A 89 9.12 12.64 -13.66
CA GLY A 89 9.23 12.08 -15.00
C GLY A 89 9.41 13.17 -16.07
N ALA A 90 9.65 12.75 -17.30
CA ALA A 90 9.86 13.65 -18.44
C ALA A 90 8.60 13.90 -19.29
N ASN A 91 7.50 13.20 -19.02
CA ASN A 91 6.30 13.19 -19.88
C ASN A 91 5.13 13.97 -19.26
N MET A 92 5.43 14.96 -18.41
CA MET A 92 4.40 15.85 -17.88
C MET A 92 3.64 16.52 -19.05
N PRO A 93 2.31 16.42 -19.11
CA PRO A 93 1.56 17.01 -20.22
C PRO A 93 1.80 18.52 -20.34
N VAL A 94 1.82 19.02 -21.57
CA VAL A 94 2.18 20.42 -21.86
C VAL A 94 1.33 21.40 -21.05
N GLY A 95 2.02 22.35 -20.40
CA GLY A 95 1.42 23.40 -19.58
C GLY A 95 1.14 22.98 -18.14
N TYR A 96 1.12 21.69 -17.83
CA TYR A 96 1.12 21.23 -16.44
C TYR A 96 2.54 21.38 -15.89
N THR A 97 2.68 22.01 -14.73
CA THR A 97 4.00 22.33 -14.14
C THR A 97 4.05 22.12 -12.64
N ALA A 98 2.92 21.83 -11.99
CA ALA A 98 2.86 21.49 -10.58
C ALA A 98 2.18 20.13 -10.38
N SER A 99 2.62 19.37 -9.38
CA SER A 99 2.06 18.05 -9.08
C SER A 99 2.13 17.68 -7.60
N ALA A 100 1.40 16.64 -7.21
CA ALA A 100 1.52 15.98 -5.92
C ALA A 100 1.13 14.50 -6.02
N LEU A 101 1.86 13.61 -5.35
CA LEU A 101 1.51 12.20 -5.19
C LEU A 101 0.30 12.06 -4.27
N VAL A 102 -0.81 11.62 -4.86
CA VAL A 102 -2.10 11.49 -4.17
C VAL A 102 -2.50 10.04 -3.91
N SER A 103 -1.90 9.07 -4.59
CA SER A 103 -2.17 7.65 -4.38
C SER A 103 -1.04 6.77 -4.90
N ALA A 104 -0.96 5.54 -4.41
CA ALA A 104 -0.27 4.44 -5.06
C ALA A 104 -1.20 3.23 -4.96
N TRP A 105 -1.63 2.67 -6.09
CA TRP A 105 -2.71 1.69 -6.15
C TRP A 105 -2.27 0.44 -6.93
N GLN A 106 -2.71 -0.73 -6.48
CA GLN A 106 -2.35 -2.00 -7.10
C GLN A 106 -3.14 -2.25 -8.39
N THR A 107 -2.49 -2.84 -9.39
CA THR A 107 -3.15 -3.31 -10.60
C THR A 107 -3.29 -4.83 -10.61
N ASN A 108 -4.31 -5.34 -11.31
CA ASN A 108 -4.54 -6.78 -11.47
C ASN A 108 -3.83 -7.35 -12.73
N GLY A 109 -4.08 -8.62 -13.02
CA GLY A 109 -3.59 -9.35 -14.20
C GLY A 109 -3.94 -8.72 -15.57
N SER A 110 -4.88 -7.76 -15.60
CA SER A 110 -5.32 -7.05 -16.79
C SER A 110 -4.94 -5.56 -16.79
N GLY A 111 -4.09 -5.11 -15.86
CA GLY A 111 -3.68 -3.71 -15.75
C GLY A 111 -4.78 -2.77 -15.25
N GLN A 112 -5.83 -3.31 -14.62
CA GLN A 112 -6.92 -2.53 -14.02
C GLN A 112 -6.62 -2.26 -12.55
N PHE A 113 -7.15 -1.16 -11.99
CA PHE A 113 -7.16 -0.98 -10.54
C PHE A 113 -7.86 -2.16 -9.86
N VAL A 114 -7.28 -2.70 -8.79
CA VAL A 114 -7.96 -3.66 -7.92
C VAL A 114 -9.04 -2.96 -7.09
N ALA A 115 -10.01 -3.73 -6.58
CA ALA A 115 -10.99 -3.21 -5.64
C ALA A 115 -10.32 -2.72 -4.35
N GLY A 116 -10.80 -1.59 -3.83
CA GLY A 116 -10.24 -0.96 -2.64
C GLY A 116 -10.86 0.41 -2.34
N LEU A 117 -10.53 0.95 -1.18
CA LEU A 117 -10.99 2.25 -0.72
C LEU A 117 -9.83 3.05 -0.17
N GLN A 118 -9.66 4.25 -0.70
CA GLN A 118 -8.73 5.24 -0.17
C GLN A 118 -9.47 6.37 0.52
N ILE A 119 -9.11 6.60 1.78
CA ILE A 119 -9.43 7.78 2.57
C ILE A 119 -8.11 8.41 2.97
N ASP A 120 -7.91 9.68 2.63
CA ASP A 120 -6.63 10.38 2.78
C ASP A 120 -5.48 9.57 2.17
N ARG A 121 -4.43 9.29 2.97
CA ARG A 121 -3.26 8.49 2.56
C ARG A 121 -3.39 7.01 2.91
N ARG A 122 -4.54 6.57 3.45
CA ARG A 122 -4.81 5.17 3.80
C ARG A 122 -5.63 4.48 2.71
N ILE A 123 -5.13 3.35 2.23
CA ILE A 123 -5.78 2.51 1.23
C ILE A 123 -6.11 1.16 1.87
N GLY A 124 -7.40 0.81 1.91
CA GLY A 124 -7.91 -0.52 2.20
C GLY A 124 -7.97 -1.37 0.94
N VAL A 125 -7.52 -2.62 1.05
CA VAL A 125 -7.49 -3.61 -0.03
C VAL A 125 -8.08 -4.94 0.45
N ALA A 126 -8.31 -5.86 -0.47
CA ALA A 126 -8.68 -7.23 -0.11
C ALA A 126 -7.56 -7.90 0.72
N ASP A 127 -7.96 -8.76 1.64
CA ASP A 127 -7.05 -9.54 2.49
C ASP A 127 -6.04 -10.33 1.64
N ASN A 128 -4.76 -10.10 1.89
CA ASN A 128 -3.67 -10.76 1.18
C ASN A 128 -2.72 -11.44 2.18
N SER A 129 -2.61 -12.76 2.09
CA SER A 129 -1.73 -13.56 2.94
C SER A 129 -0.29 -13.43 2.47
N VAL A 130 0.54 -12.76 3.26
CA VAL A 130 1.96 -12.52 2.97
C VAL A 130 2.88 -13.54 3.65
N LEU A 131 2.39 -14.24 4.67
CA LEU A 131 3.08 -15.34 5.32
C LEU A 131 2.09 -16.47 5.62
N THR A 132 2.47 -17.70 5.31
CA THR A 132 1.84 -18.93 5.81
C THR A 132 2.95 -19.93 6.09
N THR A 133 3.16 -20.30 7.36
CA THR A 133 4.28 -21.17 7.74
C THR A 133 4.03 -21.93 9.04
N SER A 134 4.71 -23.06 9.24
CA SER A 134 4.78 -23.78 10.51
C SER A 134 6.10 -23.56 11.25
N SER A 135 7.02 -22.76 10.69
CA SER A 135 8.33 -22.54 11.26
C SER A 135 8.28 -21.61 12.47
N THR A 136 9.05 -21.96 13.51
CA THR A 136 9.33 -21.09 14.66
C THR A 136 10.58 -20.26 14.41
N VAL A 137 10.49 -18.95 14.60
CA VAL A 137 11.56 -18.00 14.30
C VAL A 137 11.77 -17.10 15.52
N ALA A 138 12.83 -17.36 16.29
CA ALA A 138 13.07 -16.71 17.59
C ALA A 138 13.53 -15.24 17.49
N THR A 139 14.16 -14.85 16.38
CA THR A 139 14.67 -13.50 16.13
C THR A 139 13.98 -12.93 14.90
N PRO A 140 13.63 -11.63 14.85
CA PRO A 140 12.91 -11.09 13.71
C PRO A 140 13.63 -11.37 12.38
N GLN A 141 12.87 -11.85 11.40
CA GLN A 141 13.35 -12.06 10.04
C GLN A 141 12.62 -11.14 9.08
N ALA A 142 13.31 -10.74 8.01
CA ALA A 142 12.71 -9.98 6.93
C ALA A 142 11.63 -10.79 6.22
N LEU A 143 10.48 -10.15 5.98
CA LEU A 143 9.38 -10.68 5.20
C LEU A 143 9.03 -9.68 4.12
N SER A 144 9.11 -10.13 2.86
CA SER A 144 8.59 -9.36 1.74
C SER A 144 7.06 -9.35 1.79
N ILE A 145 6.50 -8.16 1.65
CA ILE A 145 5.06 -7.89 1.59
C ILE A 145 4.68 -7.21 0.26
N ALA A 146 5.55 -7.32 -0.75
CA ALA A 146 5.40 -6.68 -2.06
C ALA A 146 4.14 -7.11 -2.83
N SER A 147 3.56 -8.26 -2.51
CA SER A 147 2.29 -8.72 -3.08
C SER A 147 1.08 -7.91 -2.60
N ALA A 148 1.19 -7.22 -1.45
CA ALA A 148 0.07 -6.57 -0.76
C ALA A 148 0.19 -5.04 -0.64
N VAL A 149 1.40 -4.48 -0.80
CA VAL A 149 1.63 -3.03 -0.65
C VAL A 149 2.55 -2.49 -1.76
N PRO A 150 2.39 -1.22 -2.20
CA PRO A 150 3.30 -0.57 -3.13
C PRO A 150 4.65 -0.23 -2.48
N PRO A 151 5.72 0.03 -3.26
CA PRO A 151 6.98 0.58 -2.74
C PRO A 151 6.83 1.87 -1.94
N ASN A 152 5.79 2.67 -2.23
CA ASN A 152 5.47 3.91 -1.54
C ASN A 152 4.92 3.73 -0.12
N ALA A 153 4.49 2.52 0.28
CA ALA A 153 3.87 2.30 1.57
C ALA A 153 4.84 2.63 2.73
N LYS A 154 4.34 3.39 3.70
CA LYS A 154 5.01 3.78 4.95
C LYS A 154 4.48 3.02 6.15
N PHE A 155 3.24 2.56 6.09
CA PHE A 155 2.64 1.73 7.12
C PHE A 155 1.81 0.61 6.49
N CYS A 156 1.70 -0.53 7.17
CA CYS A 156 0.73 -1.58 6.85
C CYS A 156 -0.10 -1.98 8.07
N SER A 157 -1.32 -2.45 7.83
CA SER A 157 -2.21 -3.00 8.85
C SER A 157 -2.87 -4.28 8.34
N GLY A 158 -3.32 -5.12 9.26
CA GLY A 158 -3.86 -6.42 8.90
C GLY A 158 -4.18 -7.28 10.11
N THR A 159 -3.98 -8.59 9.97
CA THR A 159 -4.31 -9.58 11.00
C THR A 159 -3.19 -10.60 11.17
N LEU A 160 -2.89 -10.93 12.43
CA LEU A 160 -2.05 -12.06 12.82
C LEU A 160 -2.94 -13.26 13.16
N VAL A 161 -2.58 -14.44 12.67
CA VAL A 161 -3.29 -15.70 12.95
C VAL A 161 -2.31 -16.76 13.41
N CYS A 162 -2.67 -17.47 14.49
CA CYS A 162 -1.95 -18.66 14.95
C CYS A 162 -2.93 -19.82 15.11
N ASN A 163 -2.66 -20.95 14.46
CA ASN A 163 -3.39 -22.21 14.68
C ASN A 163 -2.43 -23.27 15.23
N ASN A 164 -2.94 -24.25 15.99
CA ASN A 164 -2.15 -25.38 16.49
C ASN A 164 -2.97 -26.67 16.34
N THR A 165 -2.28 -27.80 16.14
CA THR A 165 -2.88 -29.13 16.14
C THR A 165 -3.18 -29.68 17.54
N VAL A 166 -2.59 -29.09 18.59
CA VAL A 166 -2.80 -29.52 19.99
C VAL A 166 -3.82 -28.61 20.70
N PRO A 167 -4.82 -29.18 21.42
CA PRO A 167 -5.81 -28.42 22.20
C PRO A 167 -5.22 -27.48 23.27
N SER A 168 -5.98 -26.44 23.59
CA SER A 168 -5.60 -25.32 24.47
C SER A 168 -5.15 -25.75 25.87
N LEU A 169 -4.16 -25.01 26.41
CA LEU A 169 -3.44 -25.14 27.71
C LEU A 169 -2.03 -25.75 27.65
N SER A 170 -1.70 -26.55 26.64
CA SER A 170 -0.37 -27.17 26.50
C SER A 170 0.52 -26.50 25.44
N GLY A 171 -0.08 -25.77 24.51
CA GLY A 171 0.58 -25.12 23.36
C GLY A 171 0.45 -23.61 23.39
N THR A 172 1.45 -22.92 23.95
CA THR A 172 1.60 -21.47 23.83
C THR A 172 2.24 -21.14 22.49
N MET A 173 1.57 -20.29 21.73
CA MET A 173 2.07 -19.74 20.48
C MET A 173 2.21 -18.23 20.59
N SER A 174 3.19 -17.69 19.85
CA SER A 174 3.25 -16.27 19.56
C SER A 174 3.59 -16.00 18.11
N LEU A 175 3.01 -14.95 17.56
CA LEU A 175 3.40 -14.37 16.29
C LEU A 175 3.49 -12.86 16.48
N SER A 176 4.57 -12.27 15.98
CA SER A 176 4.83 -10.85 16.15
C SER A 176 5.28 -10.25 14.83
N VAL A 177 4.93 -8.99 14.62
CA VAL A 177 5.42 -8.14 13.53
C VAL A 177 6.12 -6.91 14.11
N TYR A 178 7.15 -6.43 13.43
CA TYR A 178 8.00 -5.33 13.88
C TYR A 178 8.41 -4.44 12.71
N ASP A 179 8.81 -3.22 13.05
CA ASP A 179 9.33 -2.23 12.11
C ASP A 179 10.79 -2.50 11.72
N SER A 180 11.56 -3.14 12.60
CA SER A 180 13.01 -3.34 12.44
C SER A 180 13.53 -4.61 13.15
N ASP A 181 14.80 -4.93 12.90
CA ASP A 181 15.52 -6.05 13.55
C ASP A 181 15.79 -5.84 15.04
N ALA A 182 15.65 -4.60 15.52
CA ALA A 182 15.82 -4.26 16.93
C ALA A 182 14.53 -4.44 17.74
N ASN A 183 13.55 -5.19 17.23
CA ASN A 183 12.24 -5.44 17.84
C ASN A 183 11.41 -4.16 18.09
N THR A 184 11.64 -3.08 17.36
CA THR A 184 10.91 -1.81 17.53
C THR A 184 9.51 -1.88 16.91
N GLY A 185 8.54 -1.20 17.53
CA GLY A 185 7.16 -1.14 17.02
C GLY A 185 6.39 -2.46 17.07
N GLY A 186 6.85 -3.40 17.90
CA GLY A 186 6.32 -4.76 17.97
C GLY A 186 4.81 -4.82 18.28
N GLN A 187 4.08 -5.56 17.46
CA GLN A 187 2.68 -5.94 17.70
C GLN A 187 2.57 -7.45 17.61
N SER A 188 1.93 -8.06 18.61
CA SER A 188 2.00 -9.50 18.81
C SER A 188 0.66 -10.09 19.20
N ILE A 189 0.49 -11.35 18.82
CA ILE A 189 -0.52 -12.25 19.37
C ILE A 189 0.20 -13.30 20.21
N VAL A 190 -0.28 -13.54 21.44
CA VAL A 190 0.25 -14.57 22.33
C VAL A 190 -0.92 -15.26 23.01
N GLY A 191 -0.93 -16.59 23.03
CA GLY A 191 -1.96 -17.32 23.74
C GLY A 191 -1.78 -18.83 23.69
N ALA A 192 -2.51 -19.50 24.58
CA ALA A 192 -2.59 -20.96 24.63
C ALA A 192 -3.97 -21.41 24.13
N ALA A 193 -4.21 -21.34 22.82
CA ALA A 193 -5.48 -21.71 22.21
C ALA A 193 -5.31 -22.33 20.81
N VAL A 194 -6.34 -23.07 20.38
CA VAL A 194 -6.48 -23.54 19.00
C VAL A 194 -7.18 -22.44 18.20
N GLY A 195 -6.41 -21.67 17.43
CA GLY A 195 -6.94 -20.60 16.59
C GLY A 195 -7.03 -19.27 17.34
N LEU A 196 -5.95 -18.49 17.24
CA LEU A 196 -5.87 -17.12 17.70
C LEU A 196 -5.89 -16.19 16.49
N ARG A 197 -6.64 -15.10 16.58
CA ARG A 197 -6.69 -14.06 15.53
C ARG A 197 -6.77 -12.68 16.18
N VAL A 198 -5.82 -11.80 15.90
CA VAL A 198 -5.87 -10.39 16.36
C VAL A 198 -5.45 -9.44 15.23
N PRO A 199 -6.08 -8.25 15.16
CA PRO A 199 -5.63 -7.23 14.24
C PRO A 199 -4.28 -6.64 14.70
N PHE A 200 -3.49 -6.18 13.74
CA PHE A 200 -2.39 -5.25 13.97
C PHE A 200 -2.62 -4.01 13.11
N SER A 201 -2.15 -2.85 13.58
CA SER A 201 -2.38 -1.58 12.89
C SER A 201 -1.12 -0.73 12.83
N ARG A 202 -0.88 -0.14 11.66
CA ARG A 202 0.16 0.86 11.43
C ARG A 202 1.57 0.40 11.84
N VAL A 203 1.96 -0.82 11.46
CA VAL A 203 3.36 -1.26 11.51
C VAL A 203 4.14 -0.46 10.47
N ALA A 204 5.25 0.15 10.86
CA ALA A 204 6.03 1.01 9.99
C ALA A 204 6.87 0.20 9.00
N ILE A 205 7.01 0.73 7.79
CA ILE A 205 7.79 0.14 6.70
C ILE A 205 9.03 1.00 6.50
N ASN A 206 10.15 0.57 7.08
CA ASN A 206 11.44 1.26 6.96
C ASN A 206 12.23 0.85 5.70
N THR A 207 12.02 -0.38 5.21
CA THR A 207 12.54 -0.87 3.94
C THR A 207 11.35 -1.12 3.01
N PRO A 208 11.32 -0.57 1.78
CA PRO A 208 10.18 -0.71 0.89
C PRO A 208 9.67 -2.14 0.81
N GLN A 209 8.37 -2.31 1.01
CA GLN A 209 7.67 -3.60 0.93
C GLN A 209 8.25 -4.69 1.84
N THR A 210 8.86 -4.34 2.96
CA THR A 210 9.43 -5.31 3.91
C THR A 210 9.04 -4.97 5.35
N ILE A 211 8.57 -5.97 6.09
CA ILE A 211 8.39 -5.92 7.55
C ILE A 211 9.26 -7.00 8.21
N ARG A 212 9.41 -6.96 9.53
CA ARG A 212 10.04 -8.05 10.27
C ARG A 212 9.00 -8.86 11.04
N TRP A 213 9.25 -10.15 11.22
CA TRP A 213 8.36 -11.02 11.99
C TRP A 213 9.14 -12.06 12.79
N SER A 214 8.54 -12.52 13.89
CA SER A 214 9.04 -13.63 14.70
C SER A 214 7.89 -14.52 15.13
N SER A 215 8.19 -15.77 15.47
CA SER A 215 7.19 -16.72 15.95
C SER A 215 7.78 -17.66 17.00
N ALA A 216 6.94 -18.11 17.92
CA ALA A 216 7.30 -19.12 18.90
C ALA A 216 6.15 -20.12 19.06
N ASN A 217 6.52 -21.36 19.35
CA ASN A 217 5.60 -22.44 19.68
C ASN A 217 6.32 -23.41 20.62
N ASN A 218 5.68 -23.80 21.73
CA ASN A 218 6.30 -24.69 22.72
C ASN A 218 5.80 -26.15 22.64
N SER A 219 4.72 -26.44 21.91
CA SER A 219 4.22 -27.80 21.68
C SER A 219 3.29 -27.88 20.47
N GLY A 220 3.09 -29.08 19.93
CA GLY A 220 2.25 -29.30 18.76
C GLY A 220 2.84 -28.75 17.46
N SER A 221 2.00 -28.71 16.42
CA SER A 221 2.38 -28.21 15.09
C SER A 221 1.66 -26.89 14.80
N PRO A 222 2.36 -25.75 14.83
CA PRO A 222 1.74 -24.46 14.63
C PRO A 222 1.51 -24.16 13.15
N THR A 223 0.58 -23.24 12.86
CA THR A 223 0.46 -22.54 11.58
C THR A 223 0.31 -21.05 11.86
N PHE A 224 1.29 -20.27 11.42
CA PHE A 224 1.36 -18.83 11.52
C PHE A 224 0.97 -18.20 10.19
N ILE A 225 0.07 -17.21 10.23
CA ILE A 225 -0.39 -16.49 9.04
C ILE A 225 -0.34 -15.00 9.32
N ILE A 226 0.23 -14.24 8.38
CA ILE A 226 0.17 -12.77 8.38
C ILE A 226 -0.63 -12.36 7.14
N VAL A 227 -1.71 -11.62 7.38
CA VAL A 227 -2.57 -11.08 6.33
C VAL A 227 -2.49 -9.56 6.37
N ILE A 228 -2.31 -8.91 5.22
CA ILE A 228 -2.38 -7.46 5.06
C ILE A 228 -3.71 -7.09 4.41
N SER A 229 -4.35 -6.05 4.92
CA SER A 229 -5.65 -5.55 4.43
C SER A 229 -5.69 -4.05 4.21
N SER A 230 -4.64 -3.32 4.63
CA SER A 230 -4.48 -1.90 4.27
C SER A 230 -3.03 -1.45 4.37
N TYR A 231 -2.73 -0.36 3.67
CA TYR A 231 -1.47 0.36 3.78
C TYR A 231 -1.70 1.88 3.77
N GLU A 232 -0.67 2.61 4.16
CA GLU A 232 -0.63 4.07 4.08
C GLU A 232 0.61 4.51 3.33
N ILE A 233 0.51 5.55 2.51
CA ILE A 233 1.63 6.12 1.73
C ILE A 233 2.09 7.47 2.25
#